data_AF-A0A2V9Y4A0-F1
#
_entry.id   AF-A0A2V9Y4A0-F1
#
_cell.length_a   1.000
_cell.length_b   1.000
_cell.length_c   1.000
_cell.angle_alpha   90.00
_cell.angle_beta   90.00
_cell.angle_gamma   90.00
#
_symmetry.space_group_name_H-M   'P 1'
#
loop_
_entity.id
_entity.type
_entity.pdbx_description
1 polymer ?
#
loop_
_entity_poly.entity_id
_entity_poly.type
_entity_poly.pdbx_seq_one_letter_code
_entity_poly.pdbx_strand_id
1 'polypeptide(L)'
;MAREYARLRERNQVTLPASVVEQMGLNLGDIVEFSTNGNGGVQLHPAKIVKVGSAEARQEESAAKQDIQEGRYTLIRSVGDFRKHVEKLRKGEAPSVAEPEAEHLTESQRHDVEALVQTMLMKLLSSLVETPRGSRKRHEERATQRRQV
;
A
#
# COMPACT_ATOMS: atom_id res chain seq x y z
N MET A 1 36.10 -12.63 -16.35
CA MET A 1 35.05 -11.65 -16.00
C MET A 1 35.59 -10.26 -16.24
N ALA A 2 35.08 -9.57 -17.26
CA ALA A 2 35.43 -8.17 -17.48
C ALA A 2 34.67 -7.30 -16.46
N ARG A 3 35.39 -6.42 -15.75
CA ARG A 3 34.78 -5.42 -14.87
C ARG A 3 34.62 -4.15 -15.70
N GLU A 4 33.38 -3.71 -15.85
CA GLU A 4 33.06 -2.47 -16.54
C GLU A 4 32.59 -1.42 -15.54
N TYR A 5 33.03 -0.18 -15.75
CA TYR A 5 32.77 0.91 -14.84
C TYR A 5 31.77 1.87 -15.46
N ALA A 6 30.70 2.16 -14.72
CA ALA A 6 29.68 3.13 -15.08
C ALA A 6 29.81 4.37 -14.19
N ARG A 7 29.67 5.56 -14.78
CA ARG A 7 29.66 6.81 -14.02
C ARG A 7 28.22 7.16 -13.65
N LEU A 8 27.99 7.39 -12.36
CA LEU A 8 26.77 8.05 -11.88
C LEU A 8 26.82 9.53 -12.27
N ARG A 9 25.74 10.03 -12.86
CA ARG A 9 25.57 11.44 -13.21
C ARG A 9 24.55 12.09 -12.28
N GLU A 10 24.46 13.40 -12.36
CA GLU A 10 23.42 14.16 -11.66
C GLU A 10 22.02 13.74 -12.13
N ARG A 11 20.99 14.07 -11.32
CA ARG A 11 19.58 13.84 -11.65
C ARG A 11 19.20 12.37 -11.87
N ASN A 12 19.74 11.46 -11.07
CA ASN A 12 19.40 10.02 -11.09
C ASN A 12 19.70 9.33 -12.44
N GLN A 13 20.72 9.79 -13.17
CA GLN A 13 21.14 9.18 -14.43
C GLN A 13 22.35 8.27 -14.24
N VAL A 14 22.26 7.03 -14.73
CA VAL A 14 23.39 6.08 -14.79
C VAL A 14 23.76 5.86 -16.26
N THR A 15 25.05 5.99 -16.58
CA THR A 15 25.54 5.65 -17.92
C THR A 15 25.89 4.16 -17.95
N LEU A 16 25.07 3.35 -18.62
CA LEU A 16 25.34 1.93 -18.79
C LEU A 16 26.36 1.70 -19.92
N PRO A 17 27.31 0.77 -19.78
CA PRO A 17 28.17 0.32 -20.87
C PRO A 17 27.35 -0.23 -22.05
N ALA A 18 27.85 -0.07 -23.27
CA ALA A 18 27.14 -0.52 -24.48
C ALA A 18 26.87 -2.04 -24.47
N SER A 19 27.83 -2.82 -23.99
CA SER A 19 27.70 -4.28 -23.78
C SER A 19 26.53 -4.65 -22.87
N VAL A 20 26.31 -3.90 -21.79
CA VAL A 20 25.17 -4.11 -20.87
C VAL A 20 23.85 -3.76 -21.56
N VAL A 21 23.81 -2.66 -22.31
CA VAL A 21 22.63 -2.22 -23.06
C VAL A 21 22.23 -3.27 -24.10
N GLU A 22 23.19 -3.77 -24.88
CA GLU A 22 22.97 -4.80 -25.90
C GLU A 22 22.53 -6.13 -25.29
N GLN A 23 23.20 -6.59 -24.22
CA GLN A 23 22.84 -7.85 -23.55
C GLN A 23 21.45 -7.80 -22.92
N MET A 24 21.05 -6.65 -22.40
CA MET A 24 19.74 -6.46 -21.77
C MET A 24 18.65 -6.05 -22.76
N GLY A 25 19.00 -5.76 -24.03
CA GLY A 25 18.07 -5.33 -25.06
C GLY A 25 17.39 -3.98 -24.74
N LEU A 26 18.08 -3.08 -24.06
CA LEU A 26 17.53 -1.79 -23.63
C LEU A 26 17.61 -0.74 -24.74
N ASN A 27 16.61 0.12 -24.81
CA ASN A 27 16.55 1.28 -25.70
C ASN A 27 16.51 2.59 -24.91
N LEU A 28 16.85 3.70 -25.57
CA LEU A 28 16.71 5.03 -24.97
C LEU A 28 15.23 5.31 -24.65
N GLY A 29 14.96 5.62 -23.38
CA GLY A 29 13.60 5.85 -22.88
C GLY A 29 12.96 4.64 -22.21
N ASP A 30 13.58 3.46 -22.29
CA ASP A 30 13.11 2.29 -21.56
C ASP A 30 13.23 2.50 -20.04
N ILE A 31 12.31 1.88 -19.32
CA ILE A 31 12.23 1.96 -17.87
C ILE A 31 12.97 0.77 -17.29
N VAL A 32 13.77 1.03 -16.27
CA VAL A 32 14.59 0.01 -15.62
C VAL A 32 14.34 0.04 -14.12
N GLU A 33 14.24 -1.14 -13.53
CA GLU A 33 14.10 -1.33 -12.09
C GLU A 33 15.48 -1.58 -11.47
N PHE A 34 15.76 -0.89 -10.36
CA PHE A 34 16.95 -1.10 -9.54
C PHE A 34 16.53 -1.73 -8.23
N SER A 35 17.07 -2.91 -7.91
CA SER A 35 16.89 -3.55 -6.62
C SER A 35 18.24 -3.71 -5.92
N THR A 36 18.25 -3.54 -4.60
CA THR A 36 19.45 -3.79 -3.78
C THR A 36 19.35 -5.17 -3.16
N ASN A 37 20.37 -5.99 -3.32
CA ASN A 37 20.55 -7.08 -2.38
C ASN A 37 21.18 -6.50 -1.10
N GLY A 38 20.81 -7.01 0.08
CA GLY A 38 21.28 -6.47 1.38
C GLY A 38 22.80 -6.51 1.60
N ASN A 39 23.58 -6.93 0.60
CA ASN A 39 25.04 -6.97 0.59
C ASN A 39 25.66 -5.78 -0.15
N GLY A 40 24.88 -4.76 -0.49
CA GLY A 40 25.35 -3.56 -1.20
C GLY A 40 25.51 -3.74 -2.71
N GLY A 41 25.07 -4.87 -3.26
CA GLY A 41 24.97 -5.07 -4.70
C GLY A 41 23.66 -4.51 -5.25
N VAL A 42 23.74 -3.81 -6.38
CA VAL A 42 22.59 -3.32 -7.12
C VAL A 42 22.35 -4.24 -8.31
N GLN A 43 21.13 -4.71 -8.48
CA GLN A 43 20.67 -5.45 -9.66
C GLN A 43 19.82 -4.52 -10.52
N LEU A 44 20.01 -4.64 -11.82
CA LEU A 44 19.26 -3.93 -12.84
C LEU A 44 18.36 -4.92 -13.57
N HIS A 45 17.06 -4.62 -13.65
CA HIS A 45 16.08 -5.43 -14.36
C HIS A 45 15.33 -4.56 -15.38
N PRO A 46 15.11 -5.02 -16.63
CA PRO A 46 14.21 -4.34 -17.55
C PRO A 46 12.80 -4.29 -16.97
N ALA A 47 12.19 -3.11 -16.94
CA ALA A 47 10.86 -2.92 -16.39
C ALA A 47 9.88 -2.49 -17.49
N LYS A 48 8.69 -3.10 -17.50
CA LYS A 48 7.61 -2.72 -18.40
C LYS A 48 6.49 -2.10 -17.59
N ILE A 49 6.13 -0.85 -17.90
CA ILE A 49 4.92 -0.25 -17.35
C ILE A 49 3.73 -0.75 -18.16
N VAL A 50 2.95 -1.63 -17.56
CA VAL A 50 1.70 -2.11 -18.14
C VAL A 50 0.58 -1.16 -17.71
N LYS A 51 -0.17 -0.63 -18.68
CA LYS A 51 -1.32 0.25 -18.40
C LYS A 51 -2.50 -0.56 -17.87
N VAL A 52 -3.15 -0.05 -16.82
CA VAL A 52 -4.39 -0.65 -16.29
C VAL A 52 -5.42 -0.83 -17.40
N GLY A 53 -5.96 -2.04 -17.50
CA GLY A 53 -6.98 -2.41 -18.48
C GLY A 53 -6.47 -2.89 -19.84
N SER A 54 -5.15 -2.93 -20.07
CA SER A 54 -4.54 -3.57 -21.24
C SER A 54 -4.77 -5.10 -21.25
N ALA A 55 -4.53 -5.74 -22.40
CA ALA A 55 -4.63 -7.20 -22.51
C ALA A 55 -3.64 -7.93 -21.60
N GLU A 56 -2.41 -7.42 -21.50
CA GLU A 56 -1.37 -7.95 -20.60
C GLU A 56 -1.78 -7.81 -19.13
N ALA A 57 -2.34 -6.66 -18.73
CA ALA A 57 -2.83 -6.47 -17.36
C ALA A 57 -3.95 -7.46 -17.00
N ARG A 58 -4.85 -7.76 -17.95
CA ARG A 58 -5.92 -8.75 -17.75
C ARG A 58 -5.38 -10.18 -17.62
N GLN A 59 -4.31 -10.50 -18.37
CA GLN A 59 -3.64 -11.80 -18.27
C GLN A 59 -2.97 -11.97 -16.91
N GLU A 60 -2.22 -10.97 -16.46
CA GLU A 60 -1.62 -10.92 -15.12
C GLU A 60 -2.69 -11.01 -14.02
N GLU A 61 -3.79 -10.28 -14.15
CA GLU A 61 -4.89 -10.34 -13.19
C GLU A 61 -5.59 -11.71 -13.18
N SER A 62 -5.70 -12.37 -14.35
CA SER A 62 -6.21 -13.74 -14.45
C SER A 62 -5.28 -14.75 -13.79
N ALA A 63 -3.96 -14.62 -14.00
CA ALA A 63 -2.96 -15.46 -13.38
C ALA A 63 -2.99 -15.30 -11.84
N ALA A 64 -3.04 -14.05 -11.37
CA ALA A 64 -3.17 -13.77 -9.94
C ALA A 64 -4.46 -14.35 -9.34
N LYS A 65 -5.59 -14.30 -10.07
CA LYS A 65 -6.85 -14.94 -9.63
C LYS A 65 -6.72 -16.46 -9.54
N GLN A 66 -6.01 -17.10 -10.47
CA GLN A 66 -5.73 -18.53 -10.42
C GLN A 66 -4.83 -18.88 -9.22
N ASP A 67 -3.79 -18.09 -8.96
CA ASP A 67 -2.94 -18.28 -7.79
C ASP A 67 -3.71 -18.15 -6.48
N ILE A 68 -4.65 -17.21 -6.40
CA ILE A 68 -5.54 -17.07 -5.24
C ILE A 68 -6.45 -18.29 -5.09
N GLN A 69 -7.05 -18.78 -6.19
CA GLN A 69 -7.91 -19.96 -6.18
C GLN A 69 -7.14 -21.23 -5.80
N GLU A 70 -5.90 -21.36 -6.26
CA GLU A 70 -5.02 -22.49 -5.98
C GLU A 70 -4.29 -22.36 -4.63
N GLY A 71 -4.57 -21.30 -3.86
CA GLY A 71 -3.96 -21.08 -2.54
C GLY A 71 -2.47 -20.74 -2.59
N ARG A 72 -1.92 -20.39 -3.77
CA ARG A 72 -0.52 -20.01 -3.99
C ARG A 72 -0.24 -18.56 -3.60
N TYR A 73 -0.69 -18.15 -2.41
CA TYR A 73 -0.44 -16.82 -1.89
C TYR A 73 -0.03 -16.89 -0.41
N THR A 74 0.67 -15.85 0.06
CA THR A 74 0.98 -15.70 1.48
C THR A 74 0.21 -14.51 2.03
N LEU A 75 -0.58 -14.71 3.08
CA LEU A 75 -1.29 -13.63 3.75
C LEU A 75 -0.43 -13.06 4.88
N ILE A 76 -0.18 -11.75 4.85
CA ILE A 76 0.60 -11.06 5.88
C ILE A 76 -0.37 -10.18 6.67
N ARG A 77 -0.76 -10.62 7.86
CA ARG A 77 -1.75 -9.91 8.72
C ARG A 77 -1.11 -8.97 9.72
N SER A 78 0.17 -9.18 10.03
CA SER A 78 0.89 -8.41 11.03
C SER A 78 2.33 -8.11 10.61
N VAL A 79 2.95 -7.14 11.28
CA VAL A 79 4.38 -6.83 11.15
C VAL A 79 5.25 -8.05 11.54
N GLY A 80 4.78 -8.88 12.47
CA GLY A 80 5.46 -10.13 12.85
C GLY A 80 5.47 -11.15 11.72
N ASP A 81 4.35 -11.31 11.01
CA ASP A 81 4.24 -12.22 9.85
C ASP A 81 5.15 -11.76 8.71
N PHE A 82 5.22 -10.44 8.50
CA PHE A 82 6.10 -9.85 7.51
C PHE A 82 7.57 -10.17 7.79
N ARG A 83 8.02 -10.00 9.04
CA ARG A 83 9.41 -10.33 9.44
C ARG A 83 9.73 -11.81 9.18
N LYS A 84 8.84 -12.71 9.57
CA LYS A 84 9.00 -14.15 9.33
C LYS A 84 9.05 -14.48 7.84
N HIS A 85 8.20 -13.82 7.04
CA HIS A 85 8.19 -14.01 5.59
C HIS A 85 9.51 -13.58 4.94
N VAL A 86 10.04 -12.41 5.31
CA VAL A 86 11.35 -11.92 4.85
C VAL A 86 12.49 -12.85 5.28
N GLU A 87 12.45 -13.38 6.50
CA GLU A 87 13.45 -14.35 6.97
C GLU A 87 13.42 -15.67 6.18
N LYS A 88 12.24 -16.19 5.83
CA LYS A 88 12.10 -17.39 4.98
C LYS A 88 12.69 -17.16 3.59
N LEU A 89 12.37 -16.03 2.97
CA LEU A 89 12.93 -15.64 1.66
C LEU A 89 14.46 -15.55 1.70
N ARG A 90 15.02 -14.98 2.78
CA ARG A 90 16.49 -14.85 2.94
C ARG A 90 17.19 -16.20 3.10
N LYS A 91 16.51 -17.21 3.63
CA LYS A 91 17.02 -18.58 3.80
C LYS A 91 16.86 -19.44 2.54
N GLY A 92 16.23 -18.92 1.48
CA GLY A 92 15.94 -19.68 0.26
C GLY A 92 14.86 -20.75 0.45
N GLU A 93 14.11 -20.69 1.55
CA GLU A 93 12.95 -21.54 1.75
C GLU A 93 11.79 -20.99 0.93
N ALA A 94 11.30 -21.78 -0.03
CA ALA A 94 10.08 -21.44 -0.74
C ALA A 94 8.96 -21.22 0.29
N PRO A 95 8.16 -20.14 0.17
CA PRO A 95 7.06 -19.92 1.09
C PRO A 95 6.14 -21.14 1.03
N SER A 96 6.15 -21.94 2.10
CA SER A 96 5.26 -23.08 2.25
C SER A 96 3.84 -22.56 2.11
N VAL A 97 3.06 -23.18 1.22
CA VAL A 97 1.61 -22.99 1.08
C VAL A 97 1.03 -23.09 2.50
N ALA A 98 0.76 -21.96 3.11
CA ALA A 98 0.14 -21.93 4.41
C ALA A 98 -1.31 -22.32 4.12
N GLU A 99 -1.71 -23.51 4.55
CA GLU A 99 -3.12 -23.80 4.66
C GLU A 99 -3.75 -22.63 5.43
N PRO A 100 -4.79 -22.00 4.88
CA PRO A 100 -5.50 -21.00 5.65
C PRO A 100 -6.12 -21.76 6.81
N GLU A 101 -5.54 -21.60 8.01
CA GLU A 101 -6.35 -21.61 9.22
C GLU A 101 -7.33 -20.45 9.05
N ALA A 102 -8.41 -20.76 8.35
CA ALA A 102 -9.59 -19.96 8.33
C ALA A 102 -10.19 -20.08 9.73
N GLU A 103 -9.66 -19.29 10.67
CA GLU A 103 -10.48 -18.72 11.71
C GLU A 103 -11.52 -17.83 11.00
N HIS A 104 -12.50 -18.48 10.37
CA HIS A 104 -13.75 -17.84 10.05
C HIS A 104 -14.30 -17.37 11.37
N LEU A 105 -14.48 -16.05 11.53
CA LEU A 105 -15.28 -15.50 12.61
C LEU A 105 -16.54 -16.34 12.70
N THR A 106 -16.79 -16.93 13.88
CA THR A 106 -18.00 -17.70 14.11
C THR A 106 -19.20 -16.80 13.81
N GLU A 107 -20.33 -17.39 13.44
CA GLU A 107 -21.55 -16.62 13.11
C GLU A 107 -21.93 -15.65 14.24
N SER A 108 -21.65 -16.04 15.49
CA SER A 108 -21.76 -15.18 16.68
C SER A 108 -20.86 -13.95 16.63
N GLN A 109 -19.58 -14.10 16.27
CA GLN A 109 -18.63 -12.99 16.21
C GLN A 109 -18.94 -12.03 15.06
N ARG A 110 -19.53 -12.53 13.95
CA ARG A 110 -20.01 -11.65 12.87
C ARG A 110 -21.19 -10.79 13.32
N HIS A 111 -22.13 -11.38 14.06
CA HIS A 111 -23.27 -10.64 14.61
C HIS A 111 -22.84 -9.56 15.61
N ASP A 112 -21.84 -9.83 16.45
CA ASP A 112 -21.32 -8.84 17.40
C ASP A 112 -20.68 -7.63 16.70
N VAL A 113 -19.94 -7.89 15.62
CA VAL A 113 -19.32 -6.83 14.79
C VAL A 113 -20.40 -6.01 14.09
N GLU A 114 -21.43 -6.65 13.53
CA GLU A 114 -22.56 -5.95 12.90
C GLU A 114 -23.32 -5.08 13.90
N ALA A 115 -23.60 -5.59 15.10
CA ALA A 115 -24.26 -4.83 16.16
C ALA A 115 -23.42 -3.62 16.60
N LEU A 116 -22.10 -3.76 16.70
CA LEU A 116 -21.20 -2.65 17.02
C LEU A 116 -21.20 -1.58 15.93
N VAL A 117 -21.12 -1.99 14.66
CA VAL A 117 -21.15 -1.08 13.50
C VAL A 117 -22.48 -0.33 13.44
N GLN A 118 -23.60 -1.04 13.60
CA GLN A 118 -24.93 -0.42 13.65
C GLN A 118 -25.05 0.59 14.80
N THR A 119 -24.53 0.25 15.97
CA THR A 119 -24.56 1.14 17.14
C THR A 119 -23.72 2.40 16.91
N MET A 120 -22.53 2.27 16.32
CA MET A 120 -21.71 3.43 15.95
C MET A 120 -22.39 4.31 14.91
N LEU A 121 -23.00 3.71 13.89
CA LEU A 121 -23.71 4.44 12.85
C LEU A 121 -24.90 5.21 13.44
N MET A 122 -25.66 4.57 14.34
CA MET A 122 -26.79 5.21 15.02
C MET A 122 -26.33 6.37 15.91
N LYS A 123 -25.24 6.23 16.66
CA LYS A 123 -24.68 7.32 17.48
C LYS A 123 -24.24 8.51 16.64
N LEU A 124 -23.62 8.28 15.48
CA LEU A 124 -23.22 9.33 14.55
C LEU A 124 -24.43 10.03 13.92
N LEU A 125 -25.48 9.29 13.59
CA LEU A 125 -26.70 9.87 13.05
C LEU A 125 -27.50 10.65 14.11
N SER A 126 -27.55 10.18 15.36
CA SER A 126 -28.19 10.90 16.46
C SER A 126 -27.47 12.21 16.79
N SER A 127 -26.14 12.23 16.75
CA SER A 127 -25.38 13.48 16.96
C SER A 127 -25.55 14.50 15.82
N LEU A 128 -25.91 14.05 14.61
CA LEU A 128 -26.27 14.92 13.49
C LEU A 128 -27.69 15.51 13.62
N VAL A 129 -28.60 14.83 14.32
CA VAL A 129 -29.99 15.28 14.54
C VAL A 129 -30.10 16.20 15.77
N GLU A 130 -29.19 16.10 16.74
CA GLU A 130 -29.10 17.00 17.90
C GLU A 130 -28.26 18.26 17.62
N THR A 131 -28.73 19.11 16.70
CA THR A 131 -28.28 20.51 16.64
C THR A 131 -29.16 21.38 17.56
N PRO A 132 -28.57 22.28 18.40
CA PRO A 132 -29.33 22.99 19.41
C PRO A 132 -30.20 24.08 18.79
N ARG A 133 -31.53 23.90 18.84
CA ARG A 133 -32.48 25.01 18.80
C ARG A 133 -32.30 25.83 20.08
N GLY A 134 -31.54 26.93 20.00
CA GLY A 134 -31.29 27.77 21.16
C GLY A 134 -30.61 29.11 20.90
N SER A 135 -31.04 29.88 19.90
CA SER A 135 -30.64 31.29 19.76
C SER A 135 -31.87 32.20 19.70
N ARG A 136 -32.24 32.80 20.84
CA ARG A 136 -32.86 34.13 20.95
C ARG A 136 -33.22 34.51 22.39
N LYS A 137 -32.43 35.44 22.96
CA LYS A 137 -32.82 36.66 23.70
C LYS A 137 -31.83 36.97 24.83
N ARG A 138 -30.98 37.97 24.60
CA ARG A 138 -30.69 39.09 25.53
C ARG A 138 -29.70 40.04 24.86
N HIS A 139 -30.25 40.98 24.09
CA HIS A 139 -29.67 42.29 23.90
C HIS A 139 -30.31 43.21 24.95
N GLU A 140 -29.59 44.27 25.32
CA GLU A 140 -29.95 45.35 26.27
C GLU A 140 -29.59 45.09 27.74
N GLU A 141 -28.36 45.43 28.11
CA GLU A 141 -28.13 46.55 29.03
C GLU A 141 -26.64 46.90 29.09
N ARG A 142 -26.35 48.20 29.25
CA ARG A 142 -25.04 48.83 29.48
C ARG A 142 -24.19 49.18 28.24
N ALA A 143 -24.76 50.06 27.43
CA ALA A 143 -23.99 51.13 26.80
C ALA A 143 -24.50 52.49 27.29
N THR A 144 -24.08 52.95 28.49
CA THR A 144 -24.06 54.37 28.86
C THR A 144 -23.32 54.60 30.18
N GLN A 145 -22.05 54.96 30.07
CA GLN A 145 -21.28 55.87 30.96
C GLN A 145 -19.97 56.12 30.22
N ARG A 146 -19.99 56.82 29.08
CA ARG A 146 -19.77 58.28 28.96
C ARG A 146 -18.85 58.85 30.05
N ARG A 147 -17.56 58.93 29.70
CA ARG A 147 -16.70 60.11 29.84
C ARG A 147 -17.51 61.39 30.14
N GLN A 148 -17.24 62.02 31.27
CA GLN A 148 -17.23 63.47 31.42
C GLN A 148 -16.15 63.86 32.45
N VAL A 149 -15.28 64.76 31.97
CA VAL A 149 -14.41 65.73 32.66
C VAL A 149 -13.35 65.19 33.62
#